data_AF-A0A7S2JFM8-F1
#
_entry.id   AF-A0A7S2JFM8-F1
#
_cell.length_a   1.000
_cell.length_b   1.000
_cell.length_c   1.000
_cell.angle_alpha   90.00
_cell.angle_beta   90.00
_cell.angle_gamma   90.00
#
_symmetry.space_group_name_H-M   'P 1'
#
loop_
_entity.id
_entity.type
_entity.pdbx_description
1 polymer ?
#
loop_
_entity_poly.entity_id
_entity_poly.type
_entity_poly.pdbx_seq_one_letter_code
_entity_poly.pdbx_strand_id
1 'polypeptide(L)'
;HGGLSALGSKHVDNMYHGSWAWAMDTPFKSTKLVGAHFGGTRTPMTISWPGVITPDATPRTQFHHVNDIAPTIYEAIGITPPEMVDGWQQDKLDGISMVYTWHNATAEGKKSMQYFEVMGSRGIYKDGWFAAAF
;
A
#
# COMPACT_ATOMS: atom_id res chain seq x y z
N HIS A 1 4.85 -11.99 38.05
CA HIS A 1 3.81 -11.36 37.20
C HIS A 1 3.81 -12.07 35.85
N GLY A 2 2.77 -12.83 35.52
CA GLY A 2 2.71 -13.67 34.33
C GLY A 2 1.49 -14.60 34.35
N GLY A 3 1.41 -15.54 33.40
CA GLY A 3 0.27 -16.45 33.25
C GLY A 3 -0.86 -15.86 32.38
N LEU A 4 -1.91 -16.66 32.18
CA LEU A 4 -3.03 -16.30 31.28
C LEU A 4 -3.70 -14.98 31.64
N SER A 5 -3.85 -14.68 32.94
CA SER A 5 -4.46 -13.44 33.42
C SER A 5 -3.62 -12.19 33.14
N ALA A 6 -2.34 -12.34 32.81
CA ALA A 6 -1.46 -11.21 32.49
C ALA A 6 -1.47 -10.88 30.98
N LEU A 7 -1.99 -11.75 30.11
CA LEU A 7 -2.03 -11.52 28.66
C LEU A 7 -2.81 -10.24 28.33
N GLY A 8 -2.25 -9.41 27.45
CA GLY A 8 -2.82 -8.10 27.07
C GLY A 8 -2.58 -6.97 28.08
N SER A 9 -2.01 -7.27 29.25
CA SER A 9 -1.55 -6.23 30.19
C SER A 9 -0.15 -5.73 29.83
N LYS A 10 0.25 -4.60 30.42
CA LYS A 10 1.60 -4.02 30.30
C LYS A 10 2.75 -4.87 30.87
N HIS A 11 2.44 -6.00 31.52
CA HIS A 11 3.43 -6.83 32.20
C HIS A 11 4.08 -7.89 31.32
N VAL A 12 3.59 -8.07 30.09
CA VAL A 12 4.05 -9.08 29.14
C VAL A 12 4.11 -8.49 27.73
N ASP A 13 5.11 -8.87 26.95
CA ASP A 13 5.23 -8.53 25.53
C ASP A 13 4.92 -9.80 24.72
N ASN A 14 3.73 -9.84 24.12
CA ASN A 14 3.22 -11.03 23.44
C ASN A 14 3.17 -10.80 21.93
N MET A 15 3.56 -11.82 21.16
CA MET A 15 3.26 -11.91 19.74
C MET A 15 2.20 -13.00 19.52
N TYR A 16 1.25 -12.76 18.62
CA TYR A 16 0.38 -13.85 18.16
C TYR A 16 1.20 -14.91 17.42
N HIS A 17 0.66 -16.12 17.32
CA HIS A 17 1.28 -17.17 16.53
C HIS A 17 1.25 -16.81 15.03
N GLY A 18 2.28 -17.20 14.27
CA GLY A 18 2.40 -16.88 12.84
C GLY A 18 1.22 -17.36 11.99
N SER A 19 0.53 -18.44 12.38
CA SER A 19 -0.69 -18.91 11.70
C SER A 19 -1.82 -17.88 11.68
N TRP A 20 -1.91 -17.01 12.70
CA TRP A 20 -2.88 -15.91 12.68
C TRP A 20 -2.53 -14.85 11.64
N ALA A 21 -1.24 -14.56 11.42
CA ALA A 21 -0.82 -13.67 10.35
C ALA A 21 -1.22 -14.22 8.98
N TRP A 22 -0.89 -15.48 8.69
CA TRP A 22 -1.29 -16.15 7.45
C TRP A 22 -2.82 -16.19 7.25
N ALA A 23 -3.58 -16.41 8.32
CA ALA A 23 -5.04 -16.40 8.25
C ALA A 23 -5.58 -15.01 7.88
N MET A 24 -4.99 -13.92 8.41
CA MET A 24 -5.38 -12.54 8.09
C MET A 24 -4.94 -12.10 6.69
N ASP A 25 -3.89 -12.70 6.14
CA ASP A 25 -3.40 -12.38 4.79
C ASP A 25 -4.12 -13.18 3.68
N THR A 26 -4.99 -14.13 4.05
CA THR A 26 -5.80 -14.92 3.10
C THR A 26 -6.69 -13.99 2.24
N PRO A 27 -6.77 -14.21 0.91
CA PRO A 27 -6.31 -15.37 0.14
C PRO A 27 -4.87 -15.28 -0.39
N PHE A 28 -4.09 -14.29 0.02
CA PHE A 28 -2.75 -14.09 -0.50
C PHE A 28 -1.71 -14.96 0.20
N LYS A 29 -0.62 -15.27 -0.52
CA LYS A 29 0.49 -16.05 0.02
C LYS A 29 1.39 -15.20 0.92
N SER A 30 1.99 -15.85 1.91
CA SER A 30 2.97 -15.29 2.84
C SER A 30 2.44 -14.12 3.67
N THR A 31 3.33 -13.48 4.42
CA THR A 31 3.01 -12.43 5.39
C THR A 31 4.07 -11.32 5.30
N LYS A 32 4.04 -10.38 6.25
CA LYS A 32 5.06 -9.33 6.45
C LYS A 32 6.50 -9.80 6.20
N LEU A 33 7.32 -8.93 5.60
CA LEU A 33 8.72 -9.14 5.17
C LEU A 33 8.91 -10.02 3.93
N VAL A 34 7.84 -10.34 3.20
CA VAL A 34 7.92 -11.08 1.93
C VAL A 34 7.46 -10.17 0.79
N GLY A 35 8.40 -9.53 0.10
CA GLY A 35 8.13 -8.60 -1.01
C GLY A 35 7.60 -9.29 -2.26
N ALA A 36 7.87 -10.59 -2.39
CA ALA A 36 7.48 -11.41 -3.52
C ALA A 36 5.99 -11.83 -3.53
N HIS A 37 5.24 -11.61 -2.45
CA HIS A 37 3.85 -12.06 -2.37
C HIS A 37 2.93 -10.99 -1.78
N PHE A 38 1.67 -10.98 -2.23
CA PHE A 38 0.69 -9.98 -1.80
C PHE A 38 0.28 -10.09 -0.32
N GLY A 39 0.48 -11.21 0.37
CA GLY A 39 0.26 -11.25 1.82
C GLY A 39 1.30 -10.43 2.59
N GLY A 40 2.46 -10.16 1.99
CA GLY A 40 3.46 -9.25 2.57
C GLY A 40 3.34 -7.80 2.14
N THR A 41 2.60 -7.50 1.06
CA THR A 41 2.63 -6.18 0.39
C THR A 41 1.27 -5.55 0.13
N ARG A 42 0.17 -6.31 0.11
CA ARG A 42 -1.17 -5.77 -0.14
C ARG A 42 -1.82 -5.37 1.18
N THR A 43 -2.13 -4.08 1.30
CA THR A 43 -2.81 -3.51 2.47
C THR A 43 -4.13 -2.87 2.02
N PRO A 44 -5.24 -2.99 2.78
CA PRO A 44 -6.46 -2.25 2.48
C PRO A 44 -6.22 -0.74 2.57
N MET A 45 -6.85 0.02 1.68
CA MET A 45 -6.75 1.48 1.65
C MET A 45 -8.16 2.08 1.53
N THR A 46 -8.37 3.23 2.17
CA THR A 46 -9.57 4.06 2.01
C THR A 46 -9.15 5.52 1.91
N ILE A 47 -9.79 6.28 1.01
CA ILE A 47 -9.58 7.72 0.84
C ILE A 47 -10.89 8.42 1.18
N SER A 48 -10.83 9.45 2.01
CA SER A 48 -11.98 10.30 2.34
C SER A 48 -11.60 11.76 2.17
N TRP A 49 -12.42 12.49 1.41
CA TRP A 49 -12.30 13.93 1.31
C TRP A 49 -13.70 14.55 1.16
N PRO A 50 -14.30 15.01 2.27
CA PRO A 50 -15.63 15.60 2.26
C PRO A 50 -15.72 16.80 1.30
N GLY A 51 -16.79 16.85 0.50
CA GLY A 51 -17.01 17.89 -0.51
C GLY A 51 -16.24 17.70 -1.82
N VAL A 52 -15.28 16.76 -1.86
CA VAL A 52 -14.54 16.41 -3.08
C VAL A 52 -14.91 15.01 -3.54
N ILE A 53 -14.80 14.00 -2.68
CA ILE A 53 -15.10 12.61 -3.00
C ILE A 53 -16.51 12.27 -2.51
N THR A 54 -17.39 11.88 -3.44
CA THR A 54 -18.69 11.30 -3.09
C THR A 54 -18.48 9.85 -2.62
N PRO A 55 -18.83 9.50 -1.37
CA PRO A 55 -18.70 8.14 -0.90
C PRO A 55 -19.59 7.20 -1.71
N ASP A 56 -19.05 6.04 -2.06
CA ASP A 56 -19.83 4.92 -2.61
C ASP A 56 -19.23 3.59 -2.15
N ALA A 57 -20.04 2.53 -2.26
CA ALA A 57 -19.68 1.19 -1.77
C ALA A 57 -18.79 0.40 -2.73
N THR A 58 -18.43 0.95 -3.90
CA THR A 58 -17.72 0.23 -4.96
C THR A 58 -16.21 0.26 -4.68
N PRO A 59 -15.55 -0.89 -4.50
CA PRO A 59 -14.10 -0.92 -4.40
C PRO A 59 -13.43 -0.51 -5.72
N ARG A 60 -12.31 0.20 -5.63
CA ARG A 60 -11.44 0.52 -6.77
C ARG A 60 -10.42 -0.61 -6.93
N THR A 61 -10.35 -1.22 -8.11
CA THR A 61 -9.50 -2.41 -8.38
C THR A 61 -8.18 -2.06 -9.07
N GLN A 62 -7.99 -0.81 -9.46
CA GLN A 62 -6.78 -0.33 -10.13
C GLN A 62 -5.54 -0.60 -9.24
N PHE A 63 -4.46 -1.07 -9.86
CA PHE A 63 -3.24 -1.41 -9.15
C PHE A 63 -2.49 -0.14 -8.72
N HIS A 64 -2.22 -0.01 -7.42
CA HIS A 64 -1.51 1.10 -6.82
C HIS A 64 -0.53 0.64 -5.75
N HIS A 65 0.40 1.53 -5.42
CA HIS A 65 1.44 1.31 -4.41
C HIS A 65 1.56 2.55 -3.51
N VAL A 66 2.18 2.41 -2.33
CA VAL A 66 2.25 3.50 -1.34
C VAL A 66 2.94 4.76 -1.87
N ASN A 67 3.85 4.63 -2.84
CA ASN A 67 4.49 5.78 -3.50
C ASN A 67 3.52 6.63 -4.35
N ASP A 68 2.32 6.13 -4.65
CA ASP A 68 1.28 6.86 -5.39
C ASP A 68 0.57 7.91 -4.50
N ILE A 69 0.73 7.86 -3.17
CA ILE A 69 0.06 8.78 -2.24
C ILE A 69 0.56 10.22 -2.42
N ALA A 70 1.87 10.42 -2.47
CA ALA A 70 2.45 11.77 -2.62
C ALA A 70 2.00 12.48 -3.92
N PRO A 71 2.13 11.89 -5.13
CA PRO A 71 1.63 12.54 -6.34
C PRO A 71 0.10 12.71 -6.34
N THR A 72 -0.65 11.83 -5.68
CA THR A 72 -2.10 12.01 -5.48
C THR A 72 -2.39 13.27 -4.67
N ILE A 73 -1.69 13.50 -3.56
CA ILE A 73 -1.87 14.70 -2.73
C ILE A 73 -1.48 15.96 -3.50
N TYR A 74 -0.36 15.93 -4.23
CA TYR A 74 0.06 17.07 -5.05
C TYR A 74 -0.97 17.45 -6.11
N GLU A 75 -1.46 16.49 -6.89
CA GLU A 75 -2.52 16.73 -7.89
C GLU A 75 -3.80 17.23 -7.22
N ALA A 76 -4.21 16.59 -6.13
CA ALA A 76 -5.41 16.91 -5.36
C ALA A 76 -5.47 18.38 -4.93
N ILE A 77 -4.35 18.96 -4.52
CA ILE A 77 -4.27 20.36 -4.03
C ILE A 77 -3.72 21.33 -5.09
N GLY A 78 -3.50 20.87 -6.32
CA GLY A 78 -3.04 21.70 -7.44
C GLY A 78 -1.59 22.20 -7.29
N ILE A 79 -0.73 21.45 -6.59
CA ILE A 79 0.68 21.79 -6.41
C ILE A 79 1.53 20.93 -7.33
N THR A 80 2.38 21.57 -8.14
CA THR A 80 3.47 20.89 -8.85
C THR A 80 4.53 20.45 -7.83
N PRO A 81 4.96 19.17 -7.83
CA PRO A 81 6.02 18.71 -6.95
C PRO A 81 7.27 19.60 -7.09
N PRO A 82 7.82 20.12 -5.98
CA PRO A 82 8.94 21.05 -6.05
C PRO A 82 10.21 20.33 -6.51
N GLU A 83 10.97 20.95 -7.41
CA GLU A 83 12.28 20.43 -7.82
C GLU A 83 13.35 20.64 -6.74
N MET A 84 13.15 21.61 -5.86
CA MET A 84 14.05 21.94 -4.75
C MET A 84 13.27 22.26 -3.47
N VAL A 85 13.75 21.74 -2.33
CA VAL A 85 13.22 22.03 -0.98
C VAL A 85 14.41 22.31 -0.07
N ASP A 86 14.41 23.46 0.63
CA ASP A 86 15.49 23.88 1.53
C ASP A 86 16.90 23.83 0.93
N GLY A 87 17.01 24.10 -0.38
CA GLY A 87 18.28 24.06 -1.12
C GLY A 87 18.69 22.67 -1.62
N TRP A 88 17.88 21.64 -1.40
CA TRP A 88 18.14 20.27 -1.84
C TRP A 88 17.29 19.91 -3.06
N GLN A 89 17.95 19.41 -4.11
CA GLN A 89 17.27 18.87 -5.29
C GLN A 89 16.48 17.62 -4.90
N GLN A 90 15.23 17.54 -5.35
CA GLN A 90 14.34 16.43 -5.07
C GLN A 90 14.40 15.37 -6.18
N ASP A 91 14.29 14.10 -5.80
CA ASP A 91 14.10 13.01 -6.74
C ASP A 91 12.72 13.10 -7.40
N LYS A 92 12.61 12.54 -8.61
CA LYS A 92 11.31 12.39 -9.26
C LYS A 92 10.47 11.41 -8.45
N LEU A 93 9.19 11.73 -8.30
CA LEU A 93 8.23 10.78 -7.72
C LEU A 93 8.05 9.61 -8.69
N ASP A 94 8.33 8.40 -8.23
CA ASP A 94 8.09 7.15 -9.00
C ASP A 94 6.60 6.78 -9.06
N GLY A 95 5.79 7.36 -8.17
CA GLY A 95 4.37 7.11 -8.09
C GLY A 95 3.58 7.84 -9.16
N ILE A 96 2.33 7.43 -9.34
CA ILE A 96 1.33 8.14 -10.14
C ILE A 96 0.13 8.49 -9.27
N SER A 97 -0.57 9.57 -9.62
CA SER A 97 -1.75 9.96 -8.87
C SER A 97 -2.94 9.02 -9.08
N MET A 98 -3.72 8.85 -8.02
CA MET A 98 -4.96 8.07 -7.97
C MET A 98 -6.22 8.91 -8.22
N VAL A 99 -6.13 10.24 -8.41
CA VAL A 99 -7.29 11.15 -8.54
C VAL A 99 -8.28 10.68 -9.61
N TYR A 100 -7.77 10.11 -10.70
CA TYR A 100 -8.59 9.58 -11.81
C TYR A 100 -9.58 8.48 -11.38
N THR A 101 -9.38 7.84 -10.22
CA THR A 101 -10.23 6.77 -9.69
C THR A 101 -11.38 7.27 -8.81
N TRP A 102 -11.34 8.53 -8.35
CA TRP A 102 -12.24 9.03 -7.32
C TRP A 102 -13.70 9.03 -7.79
N HIS A 103 -13.95 9.48 -9.02
CA HIS A 103 -15.28 9.58 -9.62
C HIS A 103 -15.55 8.57 -10.74
N ASN A 104 -14.62 7.64 -10.97
CA ASN A 104 -14.77 6.59 -11.98
C ASN A 104 -14.16 5.29 -11.47
N ALA A 105 -15.00 4.47 -10.81
CA ALA A 105 -14.58 3.18 -10.25
C ALA A 105 -14.09 2.20 -11.33
N THR A 106 -14.53 2.37 -12.59
CA THR A 106 -14.18 1.51 -13.72
C THR A 106 -13.11 2.12 -14.64
N ALA A 107 -12.44 3.20 -14.21
CA ALA A 107 -11.36 3.79 -14.99
C ALA A 107 -10.24 2.76 -15.24
N GLU A 108 -9.64 2.80 -16.43
CA GLU A 108 -8.48 1.97 -16.72
C GLU A 108 -7.32 2.30 -15.76
N GLY A 109 -6.64 1.25 -15.27
CA GLY A 109 -5.49 1.41 -14.39
C GLY A 109 -4.34 2.12 -15.10
N LYS A 110 -3.80 3.19 -14.50
CA LYS A 110 -2.70 3.96 -15.11
C LYS A 110 -1.31 3.45 -14.71
N LYS A 111 -1.20 2.65 -13.66
CA LYS A 111 0.10 2.12 -13.20
C LYS A 111 0.42 0.84 -13.96
N SER A 112 1.42 0.92 -14.83
CA SER A 112 1.85 -0.21 -15.66
C SER A 112 2.88 -1.09 -14.98
N MET A 113 3.69 -0.55 -14.05
CA MET A 113 4.77 -1.29 -13.41
C MET A 113 4.96 -0.89 -11.94
N GLN A 114 5.36 -1.84 -11.10
CA GLN A 114 5.85 -1.57 -9.75
C GLN A 114 6.80 -2.68 -9.30
N TYR A 115 7.96 -2.30 -8.78
CA TYR A 115 8.93 -3.21 -8.17
C TYR A 115 8.77 -3.26 -6.65
N PHE A 116 9.04 -4.42 -6.07
CA PHE A 116 8.99 -4.72 -4.64
C PHE A 116 10.27 -5.46 -4.26
N GLU A 117 10.91 -5.04 -3.17
CA GLU A 117 12.05 -5.76 -2.60
C GLU A 117 12.11 -5.56 -1.09
N VAL A 118 12.31 -6.66 -0.38
CA VAL A 118 12.69 -6.64 1.03
C VAL A 118 13.54 -7.87 1.33
N MET A 119 14.74 -7.65 1.86
CA MET A 119 15.65 -8.72 2.33
C MET A 119 15.93 -9.82 1.30
N GLY A 120 16.00 -9.48 0.01
CA GLY A 120 16.23 -10.41 -1.09
C GLY A 120 14.96 -10.99 -1.71
N SER A 121 13.81 -10.91 -1.03
CA SER A 121 12.51 -11.28 -1.57
C SER A 121 12.01 -10.20 -2.53
N ARG A 122 11.76 -10.57 -3.78
CA ARG A 122 11.49 -9.64 -4.89
C ARG A 122 10.17 -9.94 -5.57
N GLY A 123 9.45 -8.88 -5.93
CA GLY A 123 8.25 -8.93 -6.75
C GLY A 123 8.28 -7.85 -7.81
N ILE A 124 7.67 -8.10 -8.95
CA ILE A 124 7.40 -7.06 -9.94
C ILE A 124 6.01 -7.24 -10.53
N TYR A 125 5.21 -6.20 -10.41
CA TYR A 125 3.96 -6.05 -11.14
C TYR A 125 4.24 -5.42 -12.50
N LYS A 126 3.62 -5.95 -13.55
CA LYS A 126 3.67 -5.41 -14.91
C LYS A 126 2.38 -5.71 -15.68
N ASP A 127 1.58 -4.68 -15.98
CA ASP A 127 0.41 -4.76 -16.85
C ASP A 127 -0.54 -5.94 -16.52
N GLY A 128 -0.91 -6.08 -15.25
CA GLY A 128 -1.76 -7.17 -14.75
C GLY A 128 -1.02 -8.45 -14.35
N TRP A 129 0.25 -8.60 -14.74
CA TRP A 129 1.09 -9.73 -14.36
C TRP A 129 1.89 -9.44 -13.09
N PHE A 130 2.18 -10.49 -12.33
CA PHE A 130 3.06 -10.40 -11.17
C PHE A 130 4.09 -11.53 -11.22
N ALA A 131 5.38 -11.18 -11.27
CA ALA A 131 6.48 -12.13 -11.15
C ALA A 131 7.10 -12.04 -9.75
N ALA A 132 7.45 -13.19 -9.18
CA ALA A 132 7.88 -13.34 -7.80
C ALA A 132 9.16 -14.19 -7.73
N ALA A 133 10.12 -13.78 -6.90
CA ALA A 133 11.31 -14.54 -6.57
C ALA A 133 11.64 -14.38 -5.08
N PHE A 134 11.98 -15.50 -4.43
CA PHE A 134 12.42 -15.52 -3.04
C PHE A 134 13.91 -15.84 -2.98
#